data_AF-A0A2K5XBR5-F1
#
_entry.id   AF-A0A2K5XBR5-F1
#
_cell.length_a   1.000
_cell.length_b   1.000
_cell.length_c   1.000
_cell.angle_alpha   90.00
_cell.angle_beta   90.00
_cell.angle_gamma   90.00
#
_symmetry.space_group_name_H-M   'P 1'
#
loop_
_entity.id
_entity.type
_entity.pdbx_description
1 polymer ?
#
loop_
_entity_poly.entity_id
_entity_poly.type
_entity_poly.pdbx_seq_one_letter_code
_entity_poly.pdbx_strand_id
1 'polypeptide(L)'
;TLRYVPEESKDKVISDEDVLGTLLKVFQALFLNDFNKQSEILTMLPESVKSKYQDLLAVEHQGVKLLENRHQQQSTFKPEEILYKTLGFSVAQATSSLISAGKGVFVTKGLVPKGAVVSMYPGTVYQKYEPIFFQSIGNPFIFRCLDGVLIDGNDKGISKVVYRSCNGRDRLGPLKMSDSTWLTSEIHNPLAVGQYVNNCSNDRAANVCYQEFDVPAVFPVELKQYLPNIAYSYDKQR
;
A
#
# COMPACT_ATOMS: atom_id res chain seq x y z
N THR A 1 10.68 10.29 -16.80
CA THR A 1 11.96 9.70 -17.28
C THR A 1 11.80 8.19 -17.30
N LEU A 2 12.10 7.53 -18.42
CA LEU A 2 12.11 6.06 -18.47
C LEU A 2 13.31 5.56 -17.66
N ARG A 3 13.08 4.61 -16.75
CA ARG A 3 14.14 3.95 -15.97
C ARG A 3 14.95 3.09 -16.93
N TYR A 4 16.27 3.32 -17.00
CA TYR A 4 17.17 2.46 -17.74
C TYR A 4 17.64 1.32 -16.83
N VAL A 5 17.41 0.09 -17.27
CA VAL A 5 17.87 -1.12 -16.58
C VAL A 5 18.90 -1.80 -17.49
N PRO A 6 20.18 -1.88 -17.08
CA PRO A 6 21.24 -2.45 -17.92
C PRO A 6 21.06 -3.95 -18.17
N GLU A 7 20.54 -4.69 -17.19
CA GLU A 7 20.30 -6.13 -17.20
C GLU A 7 19.06 -6.42 -16.35
N GLU A 8 18.17 -7.33 -16.77
CA GLU A 8 16.94 -7.66 -16.02
C GLU A 8 17.22 -8.09 -14.57
N SER A 9 18.34 -8.79 -14.33
CA SER A 9 18.81 -9.18 -12.99
C SER A 9 19.14 -8.01 -12.06
N LYS A 10 19.33 -6.80 -12.62
CA LYS A 10 19.62 -5.56 -11.90
C LYS A 10 18.39 -4.65 -11.77
N ASP A 11 17.23 -5.09 -12.27
CA ASP A 11 15.99 -4.32 -12.14
C ASP A 11 15.51 -4.23 -10.69
N LYS A 12 15.67 -5.33 -9.94
CA LYS A 12 15.16 -5.45 -8.58
C LYS A 12 16.29 -5.29 -7.56
N VAL A 13 16.08 -4.39 -6.60
CA VAL A 13 17.04 -4.13 -5.52
C VAL A 13 16.88 -5.16 -4.39
N ILE A 14 15.65 -5.65 -4.20
CA ILE A 14 15.30 -6.72 -3.27
C ILE A 14 14.45 -7.77 -3.97
N SER A 15 14.43 -9.00 -3.47
CA SER A 15 13.64 -10.08 -4.07
C SER A 15 12.13 -9.81 -3.94
N ASP A 16 11.33 -10.39 -4.84
CA ASP A 16 9.87 -10.29 -4.74
C ASP A 16 9.36 -11.01 -3.49
N GLU A 17 10.06 -12.06 -3.06
CA GLU A 17 9.79 -12.79 -1.82
C GLU A 17 9.96 -11.88 -0.59
N ASP A 18 11.00 -11.04 -0.57
CA ASP A 18 11.23 -10.07 0.52
C ASP A 18 10.18 -8.95 0.51
N VAL A 19 9.80 -8.46 -0.67
CA VAL A 19 8.71 -7.49 -0.83
C VAL A 19 7.40 -8.07 -0.32
N LEU A 20 7.03 -9.26 -0.80
CA LEU A 20 5.82 -9.97 -0.40
C LEU A 20 5.79 -10.22 1.11
N GLY A 21 6.89 -10.73 1.67
CA GLY A 21 7.02 -10.97 3.10
C GLY A 21 6.82 -9.70 3.93
N THR A 22 7.38 -8.58 3.47
CA THR A 22 7.22 -7.27 4.12
C THR A 22 5.76 -6.79 4.08
N LEU A 23 5.12 -6.86 2.90
CA LEU A 23 3.73 -6.45 2.73
C LEU A 23 2.78 -7.31 3.58
N LEU A 24 2.94 -8.64 3.55
CA LEU A 24 2.14 -9.55 4.36
C LEU A 24 2.29 -9.27 5.85
N LYS A 25 3.51 -9.01 6.33
CA LYS A 25 3.78 -8.68 7.72
C LYS A 25 3.06 -7.40 8.16
N VAL A 26 3.14 -6.34 7.36
CA VAL A 26 2.46 -5.06 7.65
C VAL A 26 0.95 -5.21 7.57
N PHE A 27 0.42 -5.86 6.53
CA PHE A 27 -1.02 -6.00 6.35
C PHE A 27 -1.66 -6.90 7.40
N GLN A 28 -0.98 -7.95 7.84
CA GLN A 28 -1.44 -8.77 8.97
C GLN A 28 -1.47 -7.96 10.27
N ALA A 29 -0.45 -7.14 10.55
CA ALA A 29 -0.44 -6.28 11.72
C ALA A 29 -1.57 -5.23 11.68
N LEU A 30 -1.85 -4.64 10.51
CA LEU A 30 -2.98 -3.72 10.32
C LEU A 30 -4.33 -4.42 10.53
N PHE A 31 -4.46 -5.66 10.02
CA PHE A 31 -5.67 -6.47 10.17
C PHE A 31 -5.94 -6.83 11.64
N LEU A 32 -4.90 -7.24 12.37
CA LEU A 32 -4.98 -7.57 13.80
C LEU A 32 -5.29 -6.34 14.66
N ASN A 33 -4.72 -5.18 14.33
CA ASN A 33 -4.97 -3.93 15.05
C ASN A 33 -6.44 -3.50 15.02
N ASP A 34 -7.16 -3.82 13.95
CA ASP A 34 -8.58 -3.51 13.79
C ASP A 34 -9.49 -4.76 13.89
N PHE A 35 -9.02 -5.82 14.54
CA PHE A 35 -9.64 -7.15 14.49
C PHE A 35 -11.13 -7.16 14.86
N ASN A 36 -11.54 -6.36 15.85
CA ASN A 36 -12.95 -6.24 16.24
C ASN A 36 -13.84 -5.76 15.08
N LYS A 37 -13.35 -4.82 14.26
CA LYS A 37 -14.05 -4.35 13.05
C LYS A 37 -13.93 -5.33 11.87
N GLN A 38 -12.98 -6.25 11.91
CA GLN A 38 -12.84 -7.33 10.91
C GLN A 38 -13.74 -8.54 11.21
N SER A 39 -14.52 -8.54 12.30
CA SER A 39 -15.36 -9.66 12.72
C SER A 39 -16.31 -10.16 11.62
N GLU A 40 -16.99 -9.25 10.92
CA GLU A 40 -17.86 -9.58 9.79
C GLU A 40 -17.10 -10.28 8.66
N ILE A 41 -15.94 -9.75 8.28
CA ILE A 41 -15.06 -10.33 7.27
C ILE A 41 -14.60 -11.74 7.69
N LEU A 42 -14.15 -11.87 8.95
CA LEU A 42 -13.66 -13.14 9.49
C LEU A 42 -14.71 -14.23 9.45
N THR A 43 -15.99 -13.92 9.69
CA THR A 43 -17.05 -14.93 9.63
C THR A 43 -17.17 -15.59 8.25
N MET A 44 -16.78 -14.88 7.19
CA MET A 44 -16.86 -15.34 5.80
C MET A 44 -15.59 -16.03 5.29
N LEU A 45 -14.50 -16.00 6.06
CA LEU A 45 -13.25 -16.66 5.68
C LEU A 45 -13.29 -18.16 6.02
N PRO A 46 -12.44 -18.99 5.38
CA PRO A 46 -12.29 -20.40 5.77
C PRO A 46 -11.81 -20.56 7.22
N GLU A 47 -12.23 -21.63 7.91
CA GLU A 47 -11.84 -21.90 9.31
C GLU A 47 -10.33 -21.95 9.53
N SER A 48 -9.57 -22.44 8.55
CA SER A 48 -8.11 -22.44 8.61
C SER A 48 -7.51 -21.03 8.72
N VAL A 49 -8.14 -20.04 8.09
CA VAL A 49 -7.73 -18.62 8.16
C VAL A 49 -8.17 -18.03 9.50
N LYS A 50 -9.40 -18.31 9.94
CA LYS A 50 -9.89 -17.84 11.24
C LYS A 50 -9.00 -18.32 12.39
N SER A 51 -8.70 -19.62 12.43
CA SER A 51 -7.81 -20.22 13.44
C SER A 51 -6.44 -19.54 13.45
N LYS A 52 -5.84 -19.34 12.26
CA LYS A 52 -4.55 -18.66 12.14
C LYS A 52 -4.53 -17.29 12.82
N TYR A 53 -5.56 -16.47 12.61
CA TYR A 53 -5.61 -15.14 13.24
C TYR A 53 -5.93 -15.20 14.73
N GLN A 54 -6.75 -16.16 15.18
CA GLN A 54 -6.98 -16.39 16.61
C GLN A 54 -5.69 -16.81 17.34
N ASP A 55 -4.89 -17.68 16.72
CA ASP A 55 -3.59 -18.10 17.25
C ASP A 55 -2.61 -16.93 17.33
N LEU A 56 -2.56 -16.09 16.30
CA LEU A 56 -1.72 -14.88 16.29
C LEU A 56 -2.11 -13.89 17.40
N LEU A 57 -3.41 -13.66 17.61
CA LEU A 57 -3.91 -12.83 18.71
C LEU A 57 -3.55 -13.41 20.08
N ALA A 58 -3.61 -14.73 20.25
CA ALA A 58 -3.25 -15.38 21.49
C ALA A 58 -1.76 -15.17 21.83
N VAL A 59 -0.88 -15.21 20.82
CA VAL A 59 0.57 -14.95 20.97
C VAL A 59 0.84 -13.48 21.31
N GLU A 60 0.19 -12.53 20.62
CA GLU A 60 0.34 -11.10 20.94
C GLU A 60 -0.12 -10.80 22.37
N HIS A 61 -1.26 -11.35 22.80
CA HIS A 61 -1.77 -11.17 24.16
C HIS A 61 -0.86 -11.79 25.23
N GLN A 62 -0.14 -12.87 24.92
CA GLN A 62 0.85 -13.45 25.84
C GLN A 62 2.13 -12.62 25.93
N GLY A 63 2.60 -12.04 24.81
CA GLY A 63 3.76 -11.14 24.78
C GLY A 63 3.51 -9.80 25.48
N VAL A 64 2.30 -9.23 25.35
CA VAL A 64 1.92 -7.97 26.00
C VAL A 64 1.69 -8.12 27.50
N LYS A 65 1.24 -9.31 27.97
CA LYS A 65 1.08 -9.60 29.41
C LYS A 65 2.38 -9.58 30.21
N LEU A 66 3.54 -9.66 29.56
CA LEU A 66 4.84 -9.55 30.22
C LEU A 66 5.35 -8.11 30.37
N LEU A 67 4.75 -7.13 29.68
CA LEU A 67 5.31 -5.77 29.64
C LEU A 67 4.48 -4.68 30.32
N GLU A 68 3.14 -4.70 30.35
CA GLU A 68 2.41 -3.59 31.01
C GLU A 68 1.11 -4.02 31.71
N ASN A 69 1.19 -4.15 33.04
CA ASN A 69 0.05 -3.96 33.94
C ASN A 69 -0.21 -2.45 34.06
N ARG A 70 -1.11 -1.88 33.25
CA ARG A 70 -1.85 -0.63 33.55
C ARG A 70 -2.88 -0.33 32.45
N HIS A 71 -4.16 -0.52 32.78
CA HIS A 71 -5.31 0.23 32.28
C HIS A 71 -5.25 0.74 30.82
N GLN A 72 -5.54 -0.11 29.83
CA GLN A 72 -6.00 0.38 28.52
C GLN A 72 -7.16 -0.48 28.03
N GLN A 73 -8.31 0.15 27.86
CA GLN A 73 -9.29 -0.24 26.85
C GLN A 73 -8.54 -0.51 25.54
N GLN A 74 -8.87 -1.56 24.78
CA GLN A 74 -8.26 -1.89 23.48
C GLN A 74 -8.31 -0.65 22.54
N SER A 75 -7.32 0.24 22.62
CA SER A 75 -7.25 1.40 21.74
C SER A 75 -6.51 0.95 20.49
N THR A 76 -7.24 0.80 19.39
CA THR A 76 -6.67 0.62 18.04
C THR A 76 -5.56 1.65 17.82
N PHE A 77 -4.34 1.19 17.54
CA PHE A 77 -3.21 2.06 17.23
C PHE A 77 -3.43 2.75 15.88
N LYS A 78 -2.81 3.91 15.69
CA LYS A 78 -2.82 4.54 14.37
C LYS A 78 -2.03 3.71 13.36
N PRO A 79 -2.40 3.69 12.07
CA PRO A 79 -1.68 2.89 11.06
C PRO A 79 -0.19 3.20 10.97
N GLU A 80 0.22 4.45 11.17
CA GLU A 80 1.64 4.83 11.18
C GLU A 80 2.39 4.22 12.37
N GLU A 81 1.74 4.05 13.51
CA GLU A 81 2.30 3.40 14.70
C GLU A 81 2.44 1.89 14.50
N ILE A 82 1.48 1.28 13.79
CA ILE A 82 1.60 -0.12 13.36
C ILE A 82 2.80 -0.29 12.44
N LEU A 83 2.96 0.57 11.44
CA LEU A 83 4.12 0.53 10.55
C LEU A 83 5.44 0.62 11.33
N TYR A 84 5.52 1.53 12.32
CA TYR A 84 6.69 1.66 13.19
C TYR A 84 6.97 0.39 13.98
N LYS A 85 5.96 -0.19 14.62
CA LYS A 85 6.12 -1.43 15.40
C LYS A 85 6.52 -2.60 14.51
N THR A 86 6.06 -2.64 13.26
CA THR A 86 6.30 -3.76 12.34
C THR A 86 7.66 -3.69 11.64
N LEU A 87 8.05 -2.48 11.17
CA LEU A 87 9.24 -2.27 10.33
C LEU A 87 10.32 -1.40 10.98
N GLY A 88 10.07 -0.83 12.16
CA GLY A 88 11.02 0.03 12.87
C GLY A 88 11.04 1.49 12.40
N PHE A 89 10.15 1.88 11.48
CA PHE A 89 10.00 3.26 11.01
C PHE A 89 8.56 3.60 10.63
N SER A 90 8.22 4.89 10.62
CA SER A 90 6.98 5.41 10.03
C SER A 90 7.30 6.41 8.94
N VAL A 91 6.44 6.49 7.93
CA VAL A 91 6.48 7.55 6.91
C VAL A 91 5.18 8.34 6.90
N ALA A 92 5.25 9.61 6.52
CA ALA A 92 4.08 10.44 6.30
C ALA A 92 4.33 11.48 5.21
N GLN A 93 3.25 11.96 4.61
CA GLN A 93 3.32 13.12 3.72
C GLN A 93 3.55 14.40 4.53
N ALA A 94 4.46 15.26 4.06
CA ALA A 94 4.64 16.62 4.59
C ALA A 94 4.99 17.59 3.46
N THR A 95 5.05 18.89 3.76
CA THR A 95 5.52 19.90 2.80
C THR A 95 6.94 19.56 2.34
N SER A 96 7.17 19.60 1.03
CA SER A 96 8.48 19.31 0.46
C SER A 96 9.54 20.30 0.96
N SER A 97 10.77 19.81 1.17
CA SER A 97 11.91 20.67 1.48
C SER A 97 12.43 21.43 0.25
N LEU A 98 11.94 21.10 -0.95
CA LEU A 98 12.30 21.78 -2.19
C LEU A 98 11.29 22.90 -2.48
N ILE A 99 11.79 24.05 -2.93
CA ILE A 99 10.97 25.22 -3.26
C ILE A 99 9.99 24.84 -4.38
N SER A 100 8.71 25.18 -4.18
CA SER A 100 7.62 24.96 -5.17
C SER A 100 7.38 23.51 -5.58
N ALA A 101 7.90 22.51 -4.84
CA ALA A 101 7.71 21.09 -5.16
C ALA A 101 6.46 20.46 -4.52
N GLY A 102 5.62 21.25 -3.83
CA GLY A 102 4.40 20.76 -3.20
C GLY A 102 4.67 19.88 -1.98
N LYS A 103 4.21 18.63 -2.03
CA LYS A 103 4.34 17.64 -0.93
C LYS A 103 5.45 16.63 -1.22
N GLY A 104 6.02 16.07 -0.16
CA GLY A 104 6.93 14.94 -0.21
C GLY A 104 6.60 13.92 0.89
N VAL A 105 7.31 12.79 0.88
CA VAL A 105 7.21 11.76 1.92
C VAL A 105 8.46 11.80 2.80
N PHE A 106 8.25 11.78 4.11
CA PHE A 106 9.31 11.87 5.11
C PHE A 106 9.21 10.72 6.11
N VAL A 107 10.36 10.25 6.58
CA VAL A 107 10.43 9.38 7.76
C VAL A 107 10.08 10.23 8.98
N THR A 108 9.03 9.86 9.70
CA THR A 108 8.54 10.61 10.87
C THR A 108 8.99 9.99 12.18
N LYS A 109 9.28 8.68 12.19
CA LYS A 109 9.81 7.94 13.34
C LYS A 109 10.75 6.85 12.84
N GLY A 110 11.77 6.53 13.64
CA GLY A 110 12.69 5.43 13.36
C GLY A 110 13.69 5.69 12.22
N LEU A 111 14.28 4.62 11.71
CA LEU A 111 15.28 4.64 10.63
C LEU A 111 14.92 3.62 9.57
N VAL A 112 15.07 4.01 8.30
CA VAL A 112 14.83 3.13 7.16
C VAL A 112 16.16 2.51 6.74
N PRO A 113 16.36 1.19 6.89
CA PRO A 113 17.56 0.53 6.38
C PRO A 113 17.55 0.47 4.86
N LYS A 114 18.74 0.40 4.24
CA LYS A 114 18.88 0.19 2.80
C LYS A 114 18.19 -1.13 2.40
N GLY A 115 17.39 -1.08 1.33
CA GLY A 115 16.63 -2.24 0.87
C GLY A 115 15.28 -2.44 1.56
N ALA A 116 14.84 -1.53 2.43
CA ALA A 116 13.48 -1.60 2.99
C ALA A 116 12.41 -1.17 1.99
N VAL A 117 11.25 -1.85 2.02
CA VAL A 117 10.03 -1.37 1.37
C VAL A 117 9.50 -0.18 2.16
N VAL A 118 9.50 1.01 1.54
CA VAL A 118 9.13 2.27 2.22
C VAL A 118 7.72 2.76 1.89
N SER A 119 7.21 2.41 0.71
CA SER A 119 5.92 2.88 0.22
C SER A 119 5.46 2.04 -0.97
N MET A 120 4.17 2.08 -1.24
CA MET A 120 3.53 1.56 -2.45
C MET A 120 3.05 2.76 -3.28
N TYR A 121 3.23 2.69 -4.60
CA TYR A 121 2.66 3.67 -5.52
C TYR A 121 1.18 3.34 -5.74
N PRO A 122 0.23 4.12 -5.17
CA PRO A 122 -1.18 3.81 -5.30
C PRO A 122 -1.68 4.18 -6.70
N GLY A 123 -2.81 3.62 -7.11
CA GLY A 123 -3.49 4.10 -8.31
C GLY A 123 -4.25 3.06 -9.11
N THR A 124 -4.92 3.55 -10.15
CA THR A 124 -5.58 2.68 -11.14
C THR A 124 -4.52 2.16 -12.10
N VAL A 125 -4.46 0.84 -12.26
CA VAL A 125 -3.50 0.13 -13.10
C VAL A 125 -4.12 -0.11 -14.47
N TYR A 126 -3.54 0.46 -15.51
CA TYR A 126 -3.94 0.29 -16.89
C TYR A 126 -2.95 -0.63 -17.60
N GLN A 127 -3.46 -1.73 -18.13
CA GLN A 127 -2.73 -2.61 -19.02
C GLN A 127 -2.38 -1.90 -20.33
N LYS A 128 -1.42 -2.49 -21.04
CA LYS A 128 -1.02 -1.98 -22.36
C LYS A 128 -2.25 -1.87 -23.25
N TYR A 129 -2.43 -0.70 -23.87
CA TYR A 129 -3.55 -0.35 -24.76
C TYR A 129 -4.90 -0.06 -24.10
N GLU A 130 -5.01 -0.09 -22.77
CA GLU A 130 -6.22 0.35 -22.10
C GLU A 130 -6.41 1.88 -22.16
N PRO A 131 -7.66 2.38 -22.18
CA PRO A 131 -7.95 3.79 -22.37
C PRO A 131 -7.63 4.63 -21.11
N ILE A 132 -6.61 5.48 -21.22
CA ILE A 132 -6.20 6.43 -20.15
C ILE A 132 -6.24 7.91 -20.58
N PHE A 133 -6.64 8.20 -21.82
CA PHE A 133 -6.40 9.51 -22.46
C PHE A 133 -6.79 10.70 -21.56
N PHE A 134 -8.06 10.80 -21.13
CA PHE A 134 -8.53 11.93 -20.34
C PHE A 134 -7.88 12.02 -18.96
N GLN A 135 -7.61 10.88 -18.31
CA GLN A 135 -6.97 10.79 -17.00
C GLN A 135 -5.49 11.21 -17.07
N SER A 136 -4.87 11.07 -18.24
CA SER A 136 -3.44 11.36 -18.45
C SER A 136 -3.12 12.83 -18.77
N ILE A 137 -4.11 13.62 -19.20
CA ILE A 137 -3.87 15.01 -19.63
C ILE A 137 -3.39 15.85 -18.45
N GLY A 138 -2.13 16.31 -18.50
CA GLY A 138 -1.52 17.14 -17.47
C GLY A 138 -1.39 16.45 -16.12
N ASN A 139 -1.43 15.12 -16.08
CA ASN A 139 -1.36 14.34 -14.84
C ASN A 139 0.09 13.93 -14.53
N PRO A 140 0.76 14.55 -13.54
CA PRO A 140 2.15 14.22 -13.19
C PRO A 140 2.26 12.91 -12.40
N PHE A 141 1.13 12.32 -11.98
CA PHE A 141 1.07 11.08 -11.20
C PHE A 141 0.78 9.85 -12.06
N ILE A 142 0.98 9.95 -13.39
CA ILE A 142 1.04 8.77 -14.25
C ILE A 142 2.43 8.16 -14.13
N PHE A 143 2.52 7.03 -13.44
CA PHE A 143 3.71 6.20 -13.42
C PHE A 143 3.67 5.21 -14.59
N ARG A 144 4.80 5.03 -15.28
CA ARG A 144 4.94 4.03 -16.36
C ARG A 144 5.95 2.98 -15.92
N CYS A 145 5.49 1.74 -15.82
CA CYS A 145 6.30 0.55 -15.61
C CYS A 145 7.09 0.20 -16.89
N LEU A 146 8.13 -0.62 -16.73
CA LEU A 146 9.02 -1.06 -17.80
C LEU A 146 8.29 -1.88 -18.87
N ASP A 147 7.31 -2.68 -18.47
CA ASP A 147 6.44 -3.49 -19.33
C ASP A 147 5.40 -2.65 -20.12
N GLY A 148 5.29 -1.35 -19.82
CA GLY A 148 4.33 -0.43 -20.43
C GLY A 148 3.00 -0.32 -19.70
N VAL A 149 2.82 -1.00 -18.56
CA VAL A 149 1.71 -0.76 -17.64
C VAL A 149 1.79 0.67 -17.11
N LEU A 150 0.62 1.29 -16.95
CA LEU A 150 0.50 2.63 -16.39
C LEU A 150 -0.22 2.57 -15.06
N ILE A 151 0.26 3.32 -14.06
CA ILE A 151 -0.41 3.49 -12.77
C ILE A 151 -0.79 4.96 -12.63
N ASP A 152 -2.09 5.23 -12.53
CA ASP A 152 -2.64 6.56 -12.28
C ASP A 152 -2.83 6.78 -10.78
N GLY A 153 -1.83 7.40 -10.16
CA GLY A 153 -1.81 7.72 -8.73
C GLY A 153 -2.41 9.07 -8.36
N ASN A 154 -3.12 9.74 -9.28
CA ASN A 154 -3.69 11.06 -9.01
C ASN A 154 -4.92 10.94 -8.09
N ASP A 155 -4.85 11.60 -6.93
CA ASP A 155 -5.86 11.55 -5.87
C ASP A 155 -7.04 12.52 -6.08
N LYS A 156 -7.10 13.20 -7.24
CA LYS A 156 -8.07 14.23 -7.60
C LYS A 156 -8.78 13.95 -8.93
N GLY A 157 -9.84 14.72 -9.17
CA GLY A 157 -10.51 14.80 -10.47
C GLY A 157 -11.01 13.45 -11.00
N ILE A 158 -10.85 13.24 -12.30
CA ILE A 158 -11.32 12.04 -13.01
C ILE A 158 -10.60 10.79 -12.51
N SER A 159 -9.29 10.86 -12.27
CA SER A 159 -8.49 9.75 -11.75
C SER A 159 -9.04 9.18 -10.45
N LYS A 160 -9.38 10.05 -9.49
CA LYS A 160 -10.06 9.67 -8.24
C LYS A 160 -11.40 8.96 -8.50
N VAL A 161 -12.19 9.48 -9.43
CA VAL A 161 -13.52 8.93 -9.76
C VAL A 161 -13.36 7.54 -10.40
N VAL A 162 -12.41 7.37 -11.32
CA VAL A 162 -12.14 6.08 -11.96
C VAL A 162 -11.69 5.04 -10.93
N TYR A 163 -10.74 5.39 -10.05
CA TYR A 163 -10.29 4.49 -8.99
C TYR A 163 -11.47 4.03 -8.11
N ARG A 164 -12.29 4.97 -7.64
CA ARG A 164 -13.47 4.68 -6.81
C ARG A 164 -14.50 3.82 -7.53
N SER A 165 -14.70 4.07 -8.83
CA SER A 165 -15.59 3.27 -9.66
C SER A 165 -15.12 1.82 -9.76
N CYS A 166 -13.84 1.60 -10.04
CA CYS A 166 -13.27 0.25 -10.08
C CYS A 166 -13.37 -0.40 -8.69
N ASN A 167 -13.03 0.32 -7.61
CA ASN A 167 -13.05 -0.22 -6.24
C ASN A 167 -14.47 -0.62 -5.79
N GLY A 168 -15.49 0.09 -6.25
CA GLY A 168 -16.88 -0.27 -6.01
C GLY A 168 -17.31 -1.51 -6.79
N ARG A 169 -16.86 -1.65 -8.06
CA ARG A 169 -17.19 -2.78 -8.93
C ARG A 169 -16.49 -4.06 -8.47
N ASP A 170 -15.20 -4.00 -8.17
CA ASP A 170 -14.33 -5.18 -8.01
C ASP A 170 -14.37 -5.76 -6.58
N ARG A 171 -15.53 -5.68 -5.91
CA ARG A 171 -15.72 -6.26 -4.57
C ARG A 171 -16.06 -7.74 -4.66
N LEU A 172 -15.62 -8.51 -3.68
CA LEU A 172 -16.01 -9.92 -3.52
C LEU A 172 -16.94 -10.05 -2.31
N GLY A 173 -18.25 -9.91 -2.53
CA GLY A 173 -19.21 -9.84 -1.43
C GLY A 173 -18.87 -8.65 -0.50
N PRO A 174 -18.72 -8.86 0.83
CA PRO A 174 -18.28 -7.79 1.74
C PRO A 174 -16.76 -7.56 1.73
N LEU A 175 -15.99 -8.40 1.04
CA LEU A 175 -14.53 -8.28 1.02
C LEU A 175 -14.12 -7.13 0.10
N LYS A 176 -13.35 -6.20 0.67
CA LYS A 176 -12.69 -5.13 -0.08
C LYS A 176 -11.45 -5.70 -0.76
N MET A 177 -11.34 -5.51 -2.06
CA MET A 177 -10.24 -6.05 -2.87
C MET A 177 -9.12 -5.04 -3.15
N SER A 178 -9.30 -3.79 -2.71
CA SER A 178 -8.26 -2.76 -2.72
C SER A 178 -8.54 -1.68 -1.67
N ASP A 179 -7.50 -0.94 -1.32
CA ASP A 179 -7.53 0.17 -0.38
C ASP A 179 -7.90 1.47 -1.10
N SER A 180 -9.04 2.07 -0.77
CA SER A 180 -9.42 3.40 -1.30
C SER A 180 -9.10 4.55 -0.34
N THR A 181 -8.53 4.25 0.83
CA THR A 181 -8.31 5.24 1.90
C THR A 181 -7.18 6.22 1.60
N TRP A 182 -6.26 5.88 0.70
CA TRP A 182 -5.28 6.83 0.18
C TRP A 182 -5.91 8.04 -0.56
N LEU A 183 -7.21 7.97 -0.90
CA LEU A 183 -8.02 9.06 -1.45
C LEU A 183 -8.77 9.89 -0.40
N THR A 184 -8.58 9.58 0.88
CA THR A 184 -9.25 10.21 2.04
C THR A 184 -8.22 10.74 3.04
N SER A 185 -8.69 11.44 4.07
CA SER A 185 -7.85 11.89 5.19
C SER A 185 -7.54 10.79 6.20
N GLU A 186 -8.26 9.66 6.14
CA GLU A 186 -8.16 8.56 7.10
C GLU A 186 -7.50 7.37 6.39
N ILE A 187 -6.17 7.40 6.30
CA ILE A 187 -5.37 6.37 5.62
C ILE A 187 -5.34 5.10 6.46
N HIS A 188 -5.61 3.94 5.84
CA HIS A 188 -5.52 2.63 6.48
C HIS A 188 -4.23 1.90 6.15
N ASN A 189 -3.75 1.97 4.90
CA ASN A 189 -2.42 1.50 4.53
C ASN A 189 -1.42 2.67 4.58
N PRO A 190 -0.54 2.76 5.60
CA PRO A 190 0.42 3.85 5.74
C PRO A 190 1.51 3.82 4.65
N LEU A 191 1.64 2.72 3.89
CA LEU A 191 2.54 2.64 2.74
C LEU A 191 1.97 3.31 1.49
N ALA A 192 0.66 3.59 1.40
CA ALA A 192 -0.01 4.08 0.21
C ALA A 192 0.22 5.59 -0.08
N VAL A 193 1.49 5.98 -0.14
CA VAL A 193 1.96 7.37 -0.30
C VAL A 193 3.02 7.52 -1.40
N GLY A 194 3.29 6.46 -2.17
CA GLY A 194 4.36 6.39 -3.16
C GLY A 194 4.27 7.47 -4.25
N GLN A 195 3.07 7.95 -4.60
CA GLN A 195 2.87 9.01 -5.59
C GLN A 195 3.46 10.36 -5.19
N TYR A 196 3.73 10.56 -3.89
CA TYR A 196 4.39 11.76 -3.36
C TYR A 196 5.87 11.55 -3.05
N VAL A 197 6.42 10.37 -3.32
CA VAL A 197 7.85 10.10 -3.14
C VAL A 197 8.63 10.79 -4.25
N ASN A 198 9.54 11.67 -3.85
CA ASN A 198 10.44 12.32 -4.78
C ASN A 198 11.58 11.38 -5.17
N ASN A 199 11.57 10.91 -6.42
CA ASN A 199 12.61 10.03 -6.95
C ASN A 199 13.59 10.83 -7.82
N CYS A 200 14.47 11.58 -7.15
CA CYS A 200 15.51 12.46 -7.72
C CYS A 200 15.01 13.85 -8.13
N SER A 201 15.81 14.87 -7.80
CA SER A 201 15.73 16.20 -8.42
C SER A 201 17.07 16.53 -9.08
N ASN A 202 17.12 17.61 -9.87
CA ASN A 202 18.38 18.06 -10.49
C ASN A 202 19.49 18.32 -9.45
N ASP A 203 19.11 18.66 -8.22
CA ASP A 203 20.03 19.08 -7.16
C ASP A 203 20.29 18.02 -6.08
N ARG A 204 19.50 16.93 -6.06
CA ARG A 204 19.58 15.89 -5.01
C ARG A 204 19.40 14.51 -5.59
N ALA A 205 20.35 13.64 -5.29
CA ALA A 205 20.28 12.22 -5.60
C ALA A 205 19.07 11.56 -4.91
N ALA A 206 18.44 10.61 -5.61
CA ALA A 206 17.40 9.79 -5.03
C ALA A 206 17.99 8.87 -3.94
N ASN A 207 17.26 8.76 -2.82
CA ASN A 207 17.52 7.82 -1.74
C ASN A 207 16.54 6.64 -1.73
N VAL A 208 15.66 6.58 -2.73
CA VAL A 208 14.66 5.54 -2.97
C VAL A 208 14.70 5.17 -4.45
N CYS A 209 14.20 3.99 -4.78
CA CYS A 209 14.02 3.53 -6.15
C CYS A 209 12.66 2.87 -6.27
N TYR A 210 12.01 3.02 -7.41
CA TYR A 210 10.85 2.20 -7.73
C TYR A 210 11.30 0.82 -8.17
N GLN A 211 10.54 -0.19 -7.75
CA GLN A 211 10.67 -1.58 -8.18
C GLN A 211 9.26 -2.09 -8.47
N GLU A 212 9.10 -2.80 -9.58
CA GLU A 212 7.84 -3.42 -9.96
C GLU A 212 7.64 -4.73 -9.19
N PHE A 213 6.41 -4.97 -8.76
CA PHE A 213 6.03 -6.12 -7.96
C PHE A 213 4.67 -6.65 -8.42
N ASP A 214 4.67 -7.90 -8.89
CA ASP A 214 3.46 -8.60 -9.25
C ASP A 214 2.86 -9.28 -8.02
N VAL A 215 1.63 -8.90 -7.67
CA VAL A 215 0.91 -9.52 -6.57
C VAL A 215 0.55 -10.97 -6.95
N PRO A 216 0.99 -12.00 -6.19
CA PRO A 216 0.69 -13.38 -6.52
C PRO A 216 -0.81 -13.68 -6.53
N ALA A 217 -1.25 -14.59 -7.41
CA ALA A 217 -2.65 -15.01 -7.47
C ALA A 217 -3.18 -15.56 -6.12
N VAL A 218 -2.29 -16.18 -5.35
CA VAL A 218 -2.56 -16.78 -4.03
C VAL A 218 -2.47 -15.78 -2.86
N PHE A 219 -2.43 -14.46 -3.13
CA PHE A 219 -2.39 -13.44 -2.08
C PHE A 219 -3.64 -13.52 -1.17
N PRO A 220 -3.49 -13.49 0.17
CA PRO A 220 -4.60 -13.66 1.10
C PRO A 220 -5.72 -12.64 0.86
N VAL A 221 -6.94 -13.13 0.64
CA VAL A 221 -8.06 -12.31 0.18
C VAL A 221 -8.43 -11.22 1.19
N GLU A 222 -8.33 -11.53 2.48
CA GLU A 222 -8.60 -10.62 3.59
C GLU A 222 -7.59 -9.47 3.68
N LEU A 223 -6.39 -9.65 3.13
CA LEU A 223 -5.34 -8.63 3.11
C LEU A 223 -5.35 -7.79 1.84
N LYS A 224 -6.10 -8.17 0.80
CA LYS A 224 -6.24 -7.38 -0.43
C LYS A 224 -6.85 -6.00 -0.16
N GLN A 225 -7.59 -5.84 0.94
CA GLN A 225 -8.13 -4.56 1.39
C GLN A 225 -7.08 -3.47 1.65
N TYR A 226 -5.79 -3.83 1.74
CA TYR A 226 -4.67 -2.92 1.94
C TYR A 226 -3.86 -2.66 0.66
N LEU A 227 -4.14 -3.34 -0.45
CA LEU A 227 -3.47 -3.08 -1.73
C LEU A 227 -4.02 -1.77 -2.32
N PRO A 228 -3.21 -0.71 -2.51
CA PRO A 228 -3.72 0.58 -2.98
C PRO A 228 -3.78 0.67 -4.51
N ASN A 229 -3.80 -0.49 -5.17
CA ASN A 229 -3.81 -0.64 -6.61
C ASN A 229 -5.09 -1.34 -7.02
N ILE A 230 -5.67 -0.92 -8.14
CA ILE A 230 -6.81 -1.60 -8.73
C ILE A 230 -6.66 -1.64 -10.25
N ALA A 231 -6.94 -2.79 -10.85
CA ALA A 231 -6.96 -2.91 -12.29
C ALA A 231 -8.08 -2.03 -12.86
N TYR A 232 -7.75 -1.23 -13.87
CA TYR A 232 -8.75 -0.74 -14.78
C TYR A 232 -9.42 -1.95 -15.44
N SER A 233 -10.71 -1.81 -15.70
CA SER A 233 -11.42 -2.71 -16.59
C SER A 233 -12.61 -1.94 -17.13
N TYR A 234 -13.00 -2.20 -18.37
CA TYR A 234 -14.24 -1.70 -18.95
C TYR A 234 -15.33 -2.78 -18.93
N ASP A 235 -14.98 -4.02 -18.60
CA ASP A 235 -15.90 -5.13 -18.61
C ASP A 235 -16.89 -5.02 -17.46
N LYS A 236 -18.16 -5.04 -17.83
CA LYS A 236 -19.27 -5.32 -16.94
C LYS A 236 -19.64 -6.78 -17.19
N GLN A 237 -19.06 -7.73 -16.45
CA GLN A 237 -19.71 -9.04 -16.37
C GLN A 237 -21.08 -8.79 -15.70
N ARG A 238 -22.13 -8.91 -16.51
CA ARG A 238 -23.54 -8.86 -16.11
C ARG A 238 -23.98 -10.21 -15.58
#